data_AF-A0A7J3F9T6-F1
#
_entry.id   AF-A0A7J3F9T6-F1
#
_cell.length_a   1.000
_cell.length_b   1.000
_cell.length_c   1.000
_cell.angle_alpha   90.00
_cell.angle_beta   90.00
_cell.angle_gamma   90.00
#
_symmetry.space_group_name_H-M   'P 1'
#
loop_
_entity.id
_entity.type
_entity.pdbx_description
1 polymer ?
#
loop_
_entity_poly.entity_id
_entity_poly.type
_entity_poly.pdbx_seq_one_letter_code
_entity_poly.pdbx_strand_id
1 'polypeptide(L)'
;VIKAALVLIGVIAILSDWFSLGALGTLFAAFGGMFLGWSLQGPVSGLAGWLLISIIRPFSVGDRVQLPSYGLVGDVISVSPLYTVLNQVGGSVGSEEPANRTILIPNALLFSTLIINYTPKEQERLIELFRKRFEKGEGTSGPAYILDEFVLRITFDSDWDEAERILLNAAREVTADIIKATGQEPYIRADVSDWYGVFMRLRFMTLATERPRIMYELTKRIIKAIQESDKVDIAIPYVYSLKRPFPVWGKLEEPNLKIQEDPGVGKTSNPLSSNSAPTEENEGC
;
A
#
# COMPACT_ATOMS: atom_id res chain seq x y z
N VAL A 1 38.08 8.05 -27.20
CA VAL A 1 38.77 8.40 -25.93
C VAL A 1 40.24 8.73 -26.16
N ILE A 2 41.07 7.82 -26.68
CA ILE A 2 42.53 8.05 -26.84
C ILE A 2 42.87 9.27 -27.74
N LYS A 3 42.23 9.41 -28.92
CA LYS A 3 42.46 10.57 -29.81
C LYS A 3 42.07 11.91 -29.16
N ALA A 4 40.96 11.93 -28.43
CA ALA A 4 40.51 13.12 -27.71
C ALA A 4 41.45 13.48 -26.55
N ALA A 5 42.00 12.48 -25.84
CA ALA A 5 43.01 12.69 -24.80
C ALA A 5 44.31 13.26 -25.39
N LEU A 6 44.77 12.76 -26.54
CA LEU A 6 45.96 13.27 -27.23
C LEU A 6 45.76 14.71 -27.73
N VAL A 7 44.59 15.03 -28.28
CA VAL A 7 44.24 16.40 -28.69
C VAL A 7 44.19 17.33 -27.47
N LEU A 8 43.58 16.89 -26.36
CA LEU A 8 43.53 17.67 -25.12
C LEU A 8 44.93 17.95 -24.55
N ILE A 9 45.80 16.94 -24.51
CA ILE A 9 47.19 17.08 -24.07
C ILE A 9 47.96 18.04 -24.99
N GLY A 10 47.77 17.94 -26.31
CA GLY A 10 48.38 18.85 -27.27
C GLY A 10 47.92 20.31 -27.09
N VAL A 11 46.62 20.51 -26.86
CA VAL A 11 46.06 21.85 -26.58
C VAL A 11 46.59 22.42 -25.27
N ILE A 12 46.69 21.61 -24.20
CA ILE A 12 47.25 22.04 -22.92
C ILE A 12 48.73 22.40 -23.07
N ALA A 13 49.49 21.64 -23.85
CA ALA A 13 50.90 21.92 -24.10
C ALA A 13 51.09 23.25 -24.85
N ILE A 14 50.27 23.54 -25.86
CA ILE A 14 50.30 24.82 -26.58
C ILE A 14 49.92 25.98 -25.65
N LEU A 15 48.89 25.80 -24.82
CA LEU A 15 48.46 26.83 -23.85
C LEU A 15 49.51 27.08 -22.77
N SER A 16 50.31 26.07 -22.40
CA SER A 16 51.38 26.23 -21.39
C SER A 16 52.57 27.07 -21.87
N ASP A 17 52.71 27.26 -23.18
CA ASP A 17 53.76 28.10 -23.77
C ASP A 17 53.37 29.60 -23.75
N TRP A 18 52.05 29.88 -23.82
CA TRP A 18 51.51 31.25 -23.86
C TRP A 18 51.04 31.76 -22.48
N PHE A 19 50.73 30.85 -21.56
CA PHE A 19 50.31 31.15 -20.19
C PHE A 19 51.31 30.59 -19.19
N SER A 20 51.63 31.34 -18.13
CA SER A 20 52.44 30.80 -17.03
C SER A 20 51.78 29.52 -16.49
N LEU A 21 52.55 28.43 -16.44
CA LEU A 21 52.14 27.15 -15.84
C LEU A 21 51.54 27.33 -14.44
N GLY A 22 51.99 28.36 -13.70
CA GLY A 22 51.43 28.73 -12.41
C GLY A 22 49.98 29.22 -12.48
N ALA A 23 49.62 30.01 -13.50
CA ALA A 23 48.26 30.55 -13.69
C ALA A 23 47.27 29.44 -14.11
N LEU A 24 47.69 28.54 -15.00
CA LEU A 24 46.93 27.33 -15.35
C LEU A 24 46.76 26.41 -14.13
N GLY A 25 47.84 26.18 -13.37
CA GLY A 25 47.82 25.43 -12.13
C GLY A 25 46.86 26.02 -11.09
N THR A 26 46.84 27.34 -10.92
CA THR A 26 45.90 28.02 -10.02
C THR A 26 44.45 27.91 -10.49
N LEU A 27 44.19 27.93 -11.80
CA LEU A 27 42.84 27.77 -12.34
C LEU A 27 42.30 26.35 -12.13
N PHE A 28 43.14 25.34 -12.37
CA PHE A 28 42.82 23.94 -12.06
C PHE A 28 42.70 23.68 -10.56
N ALA A 29 43.52 24.32 -9.73
CA ALA A 29 43.38 24.23 -8.28
C ALA A 29 42.08 24.91 -7.79
N ALA A 30 41.70 26.03 -8.40
CA ALA A 30 40.49 26.77 -8.04
C ALA A 30 39.20 26.03 -8.44
N PHE A 31 39.15 25.42 -9.63
CA PHE A 31 37.91 24.87 -10.19
C PHE A 31 37.96 23.37 -10.53
N GLY A 32 39.14 22.80 -10.75
CA GLY A 32 39.30 21.40 -11.13
C GLY A 32 38.74 20.44 -10.07
N GLY A 33 38.97 20.73 -8.79
CA GLY A 33 38.39 19.96 -7.69
C GLY A 33 36.86 20.06 -7.64
N MET A 34 36.30 21.23 -7.92
CA MET A 34 34.85 21.46 -7.94
C MET A 34 34.19 20.69 -9.10
N PHE A 35 34.73 20.77 -10.31
CA PHE A 35 34.19 20.05 -11.46
C PHE A 35 34.32 18.53 -11.33
N LEU A 36 35.47 18.04 -10.83
CA LEU A 36 35.65 16.62 -10.54
C LEU A 36 34.69 16.15 -9.44
N GLY A 37 34.54 16.93 -8.37
CA GLY A 37 33.60 16.64 -7.28
C GLY A 37 32.16 16.56 -7.78
N TRP A 38 31.75 17.50 -8.63
CA TRP A 38 30.39 17.50 -9.19
C TRP A 38 30.17 16.32 -10.16
N SER A 39 31.15 16.01 -11.01
CA SER A 39 31.06 14.87 -11.93
C SER A 39 31.03 13.53 -11.20
N LEU A 40 31.70 13.42 -10.05
CA LEU A 40 31.79 12.20 -9.25
C LEU A 40 30.69 12.10 -8.19
N GLN A 41 29.86 13.13 -8.01
CA GLN A 41 28.81 13.15 -6.99
C GLN A 41 27.90 11.92 -7.07
N GLY A 42 27.43 11.57 -8.27
CA GLY A 42 26.57 10.40 -8.49
C GLY A 42 27.27 9.08 -8.15
N PRO A 43 28.41 8.75 -8.79
CA PRO A 43 29.16 7.53 -8.50
C PRO A 43 29.59 7.39 -7.03
N VAL A 44 30.13 8.46 -6.42
CA VAL A 44 30.57 8.45 -5.02
C VAL A 44 29.40 8.23 -4.07
N SER A 45 28.26 8.88 -4.31
CA SER A 45 27.04 8.65 -3.53
C SER A 45 26.51 7.23 -3.71
N GLY A 46 26.61 6.66 -4.92
CA GLY A 46 26.25 5.26 -5.18
C GLY A 46 27.10 4.28 -4.37
N LEU A 47 28.42 4.51 -4.33
CA LEU A 47 29.37 3.71 -3.54
C LEU A 47 29.10 3.82 -2.04
N ALA A 48 28.83 5.04 -1.54
CA ALA A 48 28.41 5.24 -0.15
C ALA A 48 27.09 4.49 0.15
N GLY A 49 26.18 4.46 -0.81
CA GLY A 49 24.94 3.67 -0.81
C GLY A 49 25.19 2.19 -0.61
N TRP A 50 26.01 1.62 -1.49
CA TRP A 50 26.38 0.23 -1.39
C TRP A 50 27.07 -0.10 -0.07
N LEU A 51 27.99 0.74 0.40
CA LEU A 51 28.69 0.54 1.67
C LEU A 51 27.69 0.52 2.84
N LEU A 52 26.78 1.48 2.88
CA LEU A 52 25.77 1.58 3.92
C LEU A 52 24.80 0.41 3.88
N ILE A 53 24.31 0.02 2.70
CA ILE A 53 23.45 -1.16 2.55
C ILE A 53 24.20 -2.42 3.00
N SER A 54 25.49 -2.53 2.71
CA SER A 54 26.30 -3.69 3.10
C SER A 54 26.53 -3.79 4.62
N ILE A 55 26.70 -2.64 5.30
CA ILE A 55 26.99 -2.55 6.74
C ILE A 55 25.70 -2.58 7.56
N ILE A 56 24.75 -1.68 7.27
CA ILE A 56 23.52 -1.49 8.04
C ILE A 56 22.43 -2.49 7.62
N ARG A 57 22.46 -2.96 6.37
CA ARG A 57 21.49 -3.91 5.80
C ARG A 57 20.02 -3.51 6.04
N PRO A 58 19.59 -2.33 5.54
CA PRO A 58 18.18 -1.91 5.60
C PRO A 58 17.25 -2.85 4.81
N PHE A 59 17.79 -3.59 3.85
CA PHE A 59 17.15 -4.71 3.17
C PHE A 59 18.25 -5.67 2.70
N SER A 60 17.90 -6.94 2.51
CA SER A 60 18.80 -7.99 2.07
C SER A 60 18.40 -8.55 0.71
N VAL A 61 19.32 -9.29 0.09
CA VAL A 61 19.02 -10.04 -1.14
C VAL A 61 17.93 -11.07 -0.84
N GLY A 62 16.87 -11.05 -1.64
CA GLY A 62 15.67 -11.88 -1.47
C GLY A 62 14.53 -11.21 -0.70
N ASP A 63 14.72 -9.99 -0.19
CA ASP A 63 13.65 -9.23 0.45
C ASP A 63 12.74 -8.59 -0.60
N ARG A 64 11.44 -8.50 -0.31
CA ARG A 64 10.47 -7.75 -1.10
C ARG A 64 10.42 -6.31 -0.62
N VAL A 65 10.77 -5.36 -1.49
CA VAL A 65 10.80 -3.93 -1.18
C VAL A 65 9.85 -3.14 -2.07
N GLN A 66 9.22 -2.11 -1.51
CA GLN A 66 8.44 -1.12 -2.23
C GLN A 66 9.07 0.26 -2.13
N LEU A 67 9.03 0.97 -3.24
CA LEU A 67 9.40 2.36 -3.37
C LEU A 67 8.12 3.16 -3.70
N PRO A 68 7.39 3.66 -2.69
CA PRO A 68 6.12 4.36 -2.90
C PRO A 68 6.27 5.57 -3.81
N SER A 69 7.40 6.27 -3.72
CA SER A 69 7.70 7.46 -4.54
C SER A 69 7.69 7.21 -6.05
N TYR A 70 7.90 5.95 -6.48
CA TYR A 70 7.89 5.56 -7.88
C TYR A 70 6.76 4.58 -8.23
N GLY A 71 5.95 4.18 -7.25
CA GLY A 71 4.93 3.13 -7.44
C GLY A 71 5.52 1.77 -7.85
N LEU A 72 6.77 1.49 -7.45
CA LEU A 72 7.47 0.25 -7.81
C LEU A 72 7.55 -0.69 -6.61
N VAL A 73 7.32 -1.97 -6.87
CA VAL A 73 7.51 -3.06 -5.91
C VAL A 73 8.39 -4.12 -6.58
N GLY A 74 9.32 -4.70 -5.83
CA GLY A 74 10.18 -5.74 -6.38
C GLY A 74 10.95 -6.52 -5.33
N ASP A 75 11.38 -7.71 -5.72
CA ASP A 75 12.22 -8.59 -4.91
C ASP A 75 13.70 -8.30 -5.21
N VAL A 76 14.52 -8.11 -4.17
CA VAL A 76 15.93 -7.74 -4.34
C VAL A 76 16.73 -8.94 -4.89
N ILE A 77 17.26 -8.83 -6.11
CA ILE A 77 18.10 -9.87 -6.73
C ILE A 77 19.56 -9.70 -6.30
N SER A 78 20.08 -8.48 -6.36
CA SER A 78 21.49 -8.21 -6.03
C SER A 78 21.74 -6.74 -5.72
N VAL A 79 22.76 -6.46 -4.92
CA VAL A 79 23.21 -5.10 -4.59
C VAL A 79 24.64 -4.94 -5.11
N SER A 80 24.81 -4.21 -6.21
CA SER A 80 26.12 -3.87 -6.78
C SER A 80 26.59 -2.50 -6.27
N PRO A 81 27.86 -2.11 -6.47
CA PRO A 81 28.38 -0.84 -5.96
C PRO A 81 27.64 0.42 -6.42
N LEU A 82 27.12 0.42 -7.66
CA LEU A 82 26.41 1.58 -8.24
C LEU A 82 24.90 1.38 -8.31
N TYR A 83 24.43 0.14 -8.48
CA TYR A 83 23.03 -0.19 -8.73
C TYR A 83 22.55 -1.34 -7.85
N THR A 84 21.33 -1.22 -7.35
CA THR A 84 20.55 -2.31 -6.78
C THR A 84 19.62 -2.86 -7.85
N VAL A 85 19.62 -4.18 -8.01
CA VAL A 85 18.85 -4.90 -9.02
C VAL A 85 17.65 -5.54 -8.35
N LEU A 86 16.45 -5.16 -8.76
CA LEU A 86 15.20 -5.76 -8.28
C LEU A 86 14.53 -6.55 -9.41
N ASN A 87 13.86 -7.64 -9.06
CA ASN A 87 12.85 -8.27 -9.89
C ASN A 87 11.51 -7.57 -9.65
N GLN A 88 10.92 -6.95 -10.66
CA GLN A 88 9.61 -6.30 -10.51
C GLN A 88 8.55 -7.31 -10.07
N VAL A 89 7.77 -6.92 -9.06
CA VAL A 89 6.57 -7.61 -8.63
C VAL A 89 5.37 -6.78 -9.09
N GLY A 90 4.45 -7.42 -9.81
CA GLY A 90 3.30 -6.75 -10.43
C GLY A 90 3.65 -5.91 -11.68
N GLY A 91 2.87 -4.86 -11.92
CA GLY A 91 3.01 -3.98 -13.09
C GLY A 91 2.39 -4.57 -14.35
N SER A 92 3.10 -5.46 -15.05
CA SER A 92 2.56 -6.17 -16.23
C SER A 92 1.51 -7.22 -15.84
N VAL A 93 1.56 -7.70 -14.61
CA VAL A 93 0.57 -8.58 -13.99
C VAL A 93 -0.11 -7.76 -12.89
N GLY A 94 -1.43 -7.79 -12.81
CA GLY A 94 -2.20 -7.05 -11.79
C GLY A 94 -2.09 -7.65 -10.38
N SER A 95 -1.58 -8.88 -10.28
CA SER A 95 -1.31 -9.59 -9.03
C SER A 95 0.10 -9.28 -8.52
N GLU A 96 0.37 -9.52 -7.24
CA GLU A 96 1.70 -9.36 -6.62
C GLU A 96 2.65 -10.52 -6.93
N GLU A 97 2.70 -10.91 -8.20
CA GLU A 97 3.55 -11.96 -8.73
C GLU A 97 4.83 -11.38 -9.35
N PRO A 98 5.94 -12.14 -9.33
CA PRO A 98 7.17 -11.73 -9.99
C PRO A 98 6.96 -11.61 -11.51
N ALA A 99 7.05 -10.41 -12.05
CA ALA A 99 6.89 -10.14 -13.48
C ALA A 99 8.12 -10.48 -14.32
N ASN A 100 9.21 -10.94 -13.68
CA ASN A 100 10.50 -11.24 -14.29
C ASN A 100 11.08 -10.05 -15.11
N ARG A 101 10.82 -8.83 -14.65
CA ARG A 101 11.32 -7.59 -15.25
C ARG A 101 12.33 -6.96 -14.31
N THR A 102 13.56 -6.81 -14.78
CA THR A 102 14.64 -6.26 -13.97
C THR A 102 14.53 -4.75 -13.84
N ILE A 103 14.51 -4.25 -12.62
CA ILE A 103 14.58 -2.81 -12.29
C ILE A 103 15.99 -2.52 -11.76
N LEU A 104 16.66 -1.54 -12.35
CA LEU A 104 17.98 -1.07 -11.93
C LEU A 104 17.82 0.26 -11.19
N ILE A 105 18.13 0.25 -9.90
CA ILE A 105 18.00 1.43 -9.05
C ILE A 105 19.40 1.93 -8.70
N PRO A 106 19.80 3.14 -9.11
CA PRO A 106 21.03 3.75 -8.63
C PRO A 106 21.02 3.84 -7.11
N ASN A 107 22.06 3.34 -6.45
CA ASN A 107 22.11 3.31 -4.98
C ASN A 107 22.04 4.73 -4.38
N ALA A 108 22.50 5.74 -5.11
CA ALA A 108 22.39 7.14 -4.70
C ALA A 108 20.93 7.59 -4.48
N LEU A 109 19.96 7.02 -5.21
CA LEU A 109 18.53 7.35 -5.07
C LEU A 109 17.88 6.70 -3.85
N LEU A 110 18.45 5.60 -3.34
CA LEU A 110 17.89 4.86 -2.20
C LEU A 110 17.94 5.67 -0.89
N PHE A 111 18.81 6.69 -0.82
CA PHE A 111 18.91 7.57 0.34
C PHE A 111 17.88 8.70 0.36
N SER A 112 17.43 9.13 -0.82
CA SER A 112 16.49 10.24 -0.95
C SER A 112 15.04 9.78 -1.00
N THR A 113 14.79 8.47 -0.93
CA THR A 113 13.47 7.88 -1.12
C THR A 113 13.09 6.97 0.04
N LEU A 114 11.78 6.90 0.32
CA LEU A 114 11.25 5.99 1.31
C LEU A 114 11.25 4.56 0.74
N ILE A 115 11.76 3.62 1.52
CA ILE A 115 11.78 2.19 1.18
C ILE A 115 10.99 1.45 2.24
N ILE A 116 9.99 0.68 1.83
CA ILE A 116 9.20 -0.19 2.70
C ILE A 116 9.65 -1.63 2.44
N ASN A 117 10.17 -2.30 3.46
CA ASN A 117 10.55 -3.71 3.38
C ASN A 117 9.40 -4.57 3.91
N TYR A 118 8.86 -5.44 3.06
CA TYR A 118 7.78 -6.37 3.42
C TYR A 118 8.29 -7.68 4.00
N THR A 119 9.55 -8.03 3.79
CA THR A 119 10.11 -9.32 4.23
C THR A 119 11.47 -9.14 4.91
N PRO A 120 11.53 -8.44 6.06
CA PRO A 120 12.76 -8.17 6.82
C PRO A 120 13.43 -9.42 7.46
N LYS A 121 13.83 -10.43 6.68
CA LYS A 121 14.39 -11.70 7.22
C LYS A 121 15.64 -11.52 8.08
N GLU A 122 16.58 -10.72 7.61
CA GLU A 122 17.85 -10.49 8.34
C GLU A 122 17.68 -9.45 9.46
N GLN A 123 16.74 -8.52 9.28
CA GLN A 123 16.38 -7.53 10.28
C GLN A 123 15.70 -8.17 11.49
N GLU A 124 14.86 -9.18 11.29
CA GLU A 124 14.29 -9.97 12.39
C GLU A 124 15.38 -10.55 13.29
N ARG A 125 16.45 -11.11 12.71
CA ARG A 125 17.59 -11.64 13.48
C ARG A 125 18.31 -10.55 14.25
N LEU A 126 18.56 -9.40 13.64
CA LEU A 126 19.24 -8.27 14.28
C LEU A 126 18.38 -7.65 15.39
N ILE A 127 17.08 -7.46 15.15
CA ILE A 127 16.10 -7.01 16.12
C ILE A 127 16.02 -8.01 17.27
N GLU A 128 16.01 -9.31 16.99
CA GLU A 128 15.97 -10.34 18.03
C GLU A 128 17.26 -10.39 18.85
N LEU A 129 18.43 -10.23 18.23
CA LEU A 129 19.70 -10.14 18.95
C LEU A 129 19.77 -8.89 19.83
N PHE A 130 19.32 -7.75 19.29
CA PHE A 130 19.23 -6.51 20.05
C PHE A 130 18.23 -6.65 21.20
N ARG A 131 17.07 -7.25 20.93
CA ARG A 131 16.04 -7.55 21.93
C ARG A 131 16.57 -8.48 23.01
N LYS A 132 17.16 -9.63 22.68
CA LYS A 132 17.79 -10.55 23.65
C LYS A 132 18.84 -9.85 24.52
N ARG A 133 19.53 -8.84 23.97
CA ARG A 133 20.55 -8.07 24.69
C ARG A 133 19.96 -7.00 25.61
N PHE A 134 18.79 -6.42 25.31
CA PHE A 134 18.25 -5.25 26.02
C PHE A 134 16.86 -5.48 26.67
N GLU A 135 16.05 -6.40 26.17
CA GLU A 135 14.73 -6.80 26.67
C GLU A 135 14.70 -8.31 26.93
N LYS A 136 14.59 -8.71 28.20
CA LYS A 136 14.19 -10.09 28.57
C LYS A 136 12.71 -10.27 28.22
N GLY A 137 12.41 -10.60 26.96
CA GLY A 137 11.06 -10.95 26.53
C GLY A 137 11.12 -11.91 25.35
N GLU A 138 10.47 -13.07 25.50
CA GLU A 138 10.20 -14.00 24.39
C GLU A 138 9.14 -13.39 23.47
N GLY A 139 9.59 -12.88 22.33
CA GLY A 139 8.74 -12.66 21.16
C GLY A 139 9.21 -13.61 20.08
N THR A 140 8.30 -14.39 19.50
CA THR A 140 8.57 -15.31 18.40
C THR A 140 8.87 -14.50 17.13
N SER A 141 10.13 -14.46 16.71
CA SER A 141 10.49 -14.00 15.35
C SER A 141 10.11 -15.09 14.37
N GLY A 142 8.83 -15.12 14.01
CA GLY A 142 8.37 -15.81 12.81
C GLY A 142 8.68 -14.99 11.56
N PRO A 143 8.65 -15.59 10.36
CA PRO A 143 8.81 -14.85 9.11
C PRO A 143 7.85 -13.65 9.08
N ALA A 144 8.26 -12.51 8.52
CA ALA A 144 7.44 -11.30 8.44
C ALA A 144 6.01 -11.55 7.93
N TYR A 145 5.12 -11.78 8.88
CA TYR A 145 3.70 -11.90 8.64
C TYR A 145 3.13 -10.48 8.57
N ILE A 146 2.43 -10.18 7.50
CA ILE A 146 1.75 -8.92 7.29
C ILE A 146 0.25 -9.12 7.52
N LEU A 147 -0.41 -8.09 8.03
CA LEU A 147 -1.86 -8.06 8.10
C LEU A 147 -2.41 -7.73 6.71
N ASP A 148 -3.26 -8.60 6.18
CA ASP A 148 -3.95 -8.39 4.92
C ASP A 148 -5.47 -8.34 5.13
N GLU A 149 -6.17 -7.77 4.15
CA GLU A 149 -7.62 -7.58 4.18
C GLU A 149 -8.26 -8.15 2.91
N PHE A 150 -9.20 -9.07 3.10
CA PHE A 150 -10.13 -9.53 2.07
C PHE A 150 -11.47 -8.81 2.27
N VAL A 151 -11.97 -8.18 1.21
CA VAL A 151 -13.21 -7.40 1.24
C VAL A 151 -14.27 -8.13 0.42
N LEU A 152 -15.36 -8.51 1.08
CA LEU A 152 -16.56 -9.03 0.43
C LEU A 152 -17.70 -8.03 0.62
N ARG A 153 -18.54 -7.87 -0.40
CA ARG A 153 -19.77 -7.08 -0.29
C ARG A 153 -20.97 -8.01 -0.30
N ILE A 154 -21.76 -7.99 0.77
CA ILE A 154 -23.00 -8.78 0.90
C ILE A 154 -24.23 -7.87 0.77
N THR A 155 -25.37 -8.43 0.38
CA THR A 155 -26.65 -7.70 0.34
C THR A 155 -27.14 -7.38 1.76
N PHE A 156 -28.00 -6.37 1.91
CA PHE A 156 -28.57 -6.01 3.21
C PHE A 156 -29.49 -7.10 3.78
N ASP A 157 -30.05 -7.96 2.91
CA ASP A 157 -30.95 -9.05 3.29
C ASP A 157 -30.18 -10.33 3.71
N SER A 158 -28.85 -10.34 3.57
CA SER A 158 -28.02 -11.50 3.93
C SER A 158 -27.96 -11.72 5.44
N ASP A 159 -27.94 -12.99 5.85
CA ASP A 159 -27.71 -13.37 7.24
C ASP A 159 -26.25 -13.06 7.63
N TRP A 160 -26.11 -12.13 8.57
CA TRP A 160 -24.82 -11.60 8.99
C TRP A 160 -23.96 -12.65 9.69
N ASP A 161 -24.55 -13.42 10.60
CA ASP A 161 -23.85 -14.43 11.39
C ASP A 161 -23.35 -15.56 10.49
N GLU A 162 -24.15 -15.93 9.49
CA GLU A 162 -23.77 -16.93 8.49
C GLU A 162 -22.62 -16.44 7.60
N ALA A 163 -22.65 -15.18 7.17
CA ALA A 163 -21.56 -14.58 6.39
C ALA A 163 -20.25 -14.54 7.20
N GLU A 164 -20.30 -14.13 8.46
CA GLU A 164 -19.11 -14.14 9.34
C GLU A 164 -18.56 -15.55 9.53
N ARG A 165 -19.44 -16.54 9.77
CA ARG A 165 -19.06 -17.95 9.92
C ARG A 165 -18.34 -18.47 8.68
N ILE A 166 -18.87 -18.22 7.48
CA ILE A 166 -18.26 -18.65 6.22
C ILE A 166 -16.87 -18.04 6.05
N LEU A 167 -16.76 -16.72 6.22
CA LEU A 167 -15.52 -15.96 6.06
C LEU A 167 -14.44 -16.41 7.06
N LEU A 168 -14.78 -16.51 8.34
CA LEU A 168 -13.84 -16.92 9.39
C LEU A 168 -13.39 -18.38 9.24
N ASN A 169 -14.29 -19.29 8.88
CA ASN A 169 -13.93 -20.69 8.67
C ASN A 169 -12.98 -20.84 7.48
N ALA A 170 -13.28 -20.19 6.35
CA ALA A 170 -12.40 -20.21 5.19
C ALA A 170 -11.02 -19.63 5.51
N ALA A 171 -10.97 -18.52 6.28
CA ALA A 171 -9.72 -17.93 6.73
C ALA A 171 -8.91 -18.89 7.60
N ARG A 172 -9.52 -19.45 8.65
CA ARG A 172 -8.88 -20.39 9.59
C ARG A 172 -8.33 -21.63 8.90
N GLU A 173 -9.04 -22.14 7.89
CA GLU A 173 -8.57 -23.30 7.13
C GLU A 173 -7.36 -22.97 6.25
N VAL A 174 -7.40 -21.84 5.54
CA VAL A 174 -6.34 -21.45 4.60
C VAL A 174 -5.08 -20.99 5.32
N THR A 175 -5.22 -20.32 6.46
CA THR A 175 -4.10 -19.75 7.22
C THR A 175 -3.76 -20.53 8.50
N ALA A 176 -4.20 -21.79 8.60
CA ALA A 176 -4.02 -22.63 9.80
C ALA A 176 -2.56 -22.74 10.27
N ASP A 177 -1.62 -22.81 9.33
CA ASP A 177 -0.17 -22.83 9.57
C ASP A 177 0.33 -21.48 10.11
N ILE A 178 -0.19 -20.38 9.57
CA ILE A 178 0.16 -19.01 9.98
C ILE A 178 -0.42 -18.68 11.36
N ILE A 179 -1.63 -19.13 11.66
CA ILE A 179 -2.26 -18.96 12.98
C ILE A 179 -1.44 -19.71 14.04
N LYS A 180 -0.96 -20.93 13.74
CA LYS A 180 -0.08 -21.68 14.65
C LYS A 180 1.24 -20.95 14.92
N ALA A 181 1.78 -20.25 13.93
CA ALA A 181 3.05 -19.53 14.06
C ALA A 181 2.90 -18.18 14.76
N THR A 182 1.82 -17.45 14.51
CA THR A 182 1.60 -16.08 15.01
C THR A 182 0.77 -16.01 16.28
N GLY A 183 -0.07 -17.02 16.53
CA GLY A 183 -1.11 -17.01 17.57
C GLY A 183 -2.24 -16.01 17.30
N GLN A 184 -2.29 -15.38 16.11
CA GLN A 184 -3.29 -14.38 15.78
C GLN A 184 -4.42 -14.99 14.96
N GLU A 185 -5.63 -14.93 15.49
CA GLU A 185 -6.84 -15.38 14.80
C GLU A 185 -7.34 -14.33 13.79
N PRO A 186 -7.90 -14.76 12.64
CA PRO A 186 -8.57 -13.86 11.72
C PRO A 186 -9.82 -13.26 12.37
N TYR A 187 -10.14 -12.03 11.99
CA TYR A 187 -11.31 -11.32 12.51
C TYR A 187 -11.96 -10.47 11.43
N ILE A 188 -13.22 -10.11 11.62
CA ILE A 188 -13.99 -9.32 10.66
C ILE A 188 -14.27 -7.95 11.24
N ARG A 189 -14.22 -6.92 10.38
CA ARG A 189 -14.82 -5.62 10.63
C ARG A 189 -15.75 -5.29 9.49
N ALA A 190 -16.98 -4.93 9.81
CA ALA A 190 -17.96 -4.57 8.80
C ALA A 190 -18.22 -3.06 8.77
N ASP A 191 -18.54 -2.56 7.60
CA ASP A 191 -19.00 -1.19 7.40
C ASP A 191 -20.09 -1.11 6.32
N VAL A 192 -21.03 -0.17 6.50
CA VAL A 192 -22.16 0.07 5.58
C VAL A 192 -21.91 1.29 4.70
N SER A 193 -20.66 1.52 4.31
CA SER A 193 -20.23 2.79 3.70
C SER A 193 -20.82 3.09 2.32
N ASP A 194 -21.51 2.14 1.68
CA ASP A 194 -22.03 2.27 0.31
C ASP A 194 -23.52 1.88 0.23
N TRP A 195 -24.24 2.46 -0.74
CA TRP A 195 -25.69 2.30 -0.89
C TRP A 195 -26.13 0.94 -1.43
N TYR A 196 -25.17 0.03 -1.67
CA TYR A 196 -25.38 -1.21 -2.41
C TYR A 196 -25.21 -2.47 -1.54
N GLY A 197 -24.88 -2.35 -0.25
CA GLY A 197 -24.73 -3.48 0.65
C GLY A 197 -23.80 -3.22 1.82
N VAL A 198 -23.40 -4.30 2.49
CA VAL A 198 -22.48 -4.29 3.64
C VAL A 198 -21.11 -4.77 3.19
N PHE A 199 -20.06 -4.02 3.52
CA PHE A 199 -18.68 -4.50 3.37
C PHE A 199 -18.28 -5.33 4.57
N MET A 200 -17.95 -6.59 4.33
CA MET A 200 -17.35 -7.50 5.29
C MET A 200 -15.84 -7.52 5.03
N ARG A 201 -15.05 -6.88 5.92
CA ARG A 201 -13.59 -6.85 5.84
C ARG A 201 -13.00 -7.93 6.73
N LEU A 202 -12.65 -9.04 6.12
CA LEU A 202 -11.95 -10.14 6.76
C LEU A 202 -10.46 -9.80 6.83
N ARG A 203 -9.90 -9.77 8.03
CA ARG A 203 -8.49 -9.49 8.28
C ARG A 203 -7.78 -10.72 8.81
N PHE A 204 -6.61 -11.01 8.25
CA PHE A 204 -5.82 -12.19 8.58
C PHE A 204 -4.34 -11.93 8.34
N MET A 205 -3.49 -12.70 9.03
CA MET A 205 -2.04 -12.64 8.84
C MET A 205 -1.64 -13.51 7.65
N THR A 206 -0.71 -13.01 6.83
CA THR A 206 -0.20 -13.70 5.63
C THR A 206 1.28 -13.44 5.41
N LEU A 207 1.95 -14.30 4.66
CA LEU A 207 3.32 -14.05 4.19
C LEU A 207 3.28 -13.14 2.98
N ALA A 208 4.08 -12.06 2.98
CA ALA A 208 4.10 -11.08 1.89
C ALA A 208 4.38 -11.70 0.51
N THR A 209 5.20 -12.74 0.44
CA THR A 209 5.53 -13.45 -0.82
C THR A 209 4.42 -14.40 -1.29
N GLU A 210 3.64 -14.97 -0.36
CA GLU A 210 2.58 -15.93 -0.68
C GLU A 210 1.17 -15.31 -0.73
N ARG A 211 1.08 -14.00 -0.47
CA ARG A 211 -0.18 -13.26 -0.46
C ARG A 211 -1.06 -13.53 -1.69
N PRO A 212 -0.56 -13.53 -2.95
CA PRO A 212 -1.38 -13.89 -4.11
C PRO A 212 -2.01 -15.29 -4.03
N ARG A 213 -1.23 -16.28 -3.60
CA ARG A 213 -1.67 -17.68 -3.48
C ARG A 213 -2.74 -17.82 -2.41
N ILE A 214 -2.48 -17.24 -1.23
CA ILE A 214 -3.41 -17.28 -0.09
C ILE A 214 -4.71 -16.56 -0.44
N MET A 215 -4.63 -15.37 -1.05
CA MET A 215 -5.81 -14.63 -1.50
C MET A 215 -6.63 -15.40 -2.53
N TYR A 216 -5.98 -16.08 -3.48
CA TYR A 216 -6.67 -16.93 -4.45
C TYR A 216 -7.41 -18.09 -3.78
N GLU A 217 -6.74 -18.86 -2.91
CA GLU A 217 -7.34 -20.00 -2.22
C GLU A 217 -8.47 -19.57 -1.28
N LEU A 218 -8.28 -18.46 -0.57
CA LEU A 218 -9.29 -17.86 0.30
C LEU A 218 -10.53 -17.44 -0.50
N THR A 219 -10.33 -16.67 -1.58
CA THR A 219 -11.43 -16.21 -2.45
C THR A 219 -12.20 -17.39 -3.01
N LYS A 220 -11.50 -18.40 -3.55
CA LYS A 220 -12.11 -19.58 -4.13
C LYS A 220 -12.97 -20.36 -3.13
N ARG A 221 -12.51 -20.51 -1.88
CA ARG A 221 -13.26 -21.21 -0.83
C ARG A 221 -14.47 -20.41 -0.38
N ILE A 222 -14.31 -19.10 -0.14
CA ILE A 222 -15.40 -18.22 0.27
C ILE A 222 -16.51 -18.21 -0.78
N ILE A 223 -16.17 -18.02 -2.05
CA ILE A 223 -17.18 -17.96 -3.12
C ILE A 223 -17.93 -19.29 -3.25
N LYS A 224 -17.25 -20.44 -3.11
CA LYS A 224 -17.93 -21.75 -3.10
C LYS A 224 -18.86 -21.91 -1.90
N ALA A 225 -18.40 -21.57 -0.70
CA ALA A 225 -19.21 -21.67 0.51
C ALA A 225 -20.43 -20.75 0.50
N ILE A 226 -20.32 -19.56 -0.11
CA ILE A 226 -21.46 -18.66 -0.32
C ILE A 226 -22.44 -19.25 -1.34
N GLN A 227 -21.95 -19.80 -2.46
CA GLN A 227 -22.80 -20.44 -3.46
C GLN A 227 -23.59 -21.65 -2.93
N GLU A 228 -23.09 -22.31 -1.88
CA GLU A 228 -23.76 -23.43 -1.21
C GLU A 228 -24.79 -22.97 -0.15
N SER A 229 -24.77 -21.69 0.25
CA SER A 229 -25.65 -21.15 1.29
C SER A 229 -26.74 -20.27 0.69
N ASP A 230 -28.01 -20.61 0.94
CA ASP A 230 -29.16 -19.82 0.49
C ASP A 230 -29.38 -18.53 1.31
N LYS A 231 -28.54 -18.29 2.33
CA LYS A 231 -28.71 -17.20 3.31
C LYS A 231 -27.84 -15.98 3.06
N VAL A 232 -26.80 -16.11 2.23
CA VAL A 232 -25.82 -15.05 2.00
C VAL A 232 -25.74 -14.81 0.51
N ASP A 233 -25.98 -13.57 0.10
CA ASP A 233 -25.89 -13.18 -1.30
C ASP A 233 -24.89 -12.05 -1.50
N ILE A 234 -24.21 -12.07 -2.64
CA ILE A 234 -23.17 -11.09 -2.97
C ILE A 234 -23.87 -9.87 -3.59
N ALA A 235 -23.55 -8.69 -3.08
CA ALA A 235 -24.13 -7.46 -3.59
C ALA A 235 -23.65 -7.16 -5.03
N ILE A 236 -24.61 -7.08 -5.96
CA ILE A 236 -24.37 -6.64 -7.33
C ILE A 236 -24.67 -5.13 -7.40
N PRO A 237 -23.78 -4.31 -8.00
CA PRO A 237 -24.06 -2.89 -8.17
C PRO A 237 -25.31 -2.70 -9.04
N TYR A 238 -26.27 -1.93 -8.56
CA TYR A 238 -27.48 -1.55 -9.31
C TYR A 238 -27.54 -0.03 -9.47
N VAL A 239 -28.18 0.44 -10.54
CA VAL A 239 -28.44 1.87 -10.75
C VAL A 239 -29.94 2.05 -10.78
N TYR A 240 -30.47 2.83 -9.82
CA TYR A 240 -31.86 3.26 -9.90
C TYR A 240 -32.00 4.31 -11.00
N SER A 241 -32.71 3.96 -12.07
CA SER A 241 -33.11 4.92 -13.10
C SER A 241 -34.53 5.39 -12.80
N LEU A 242 -34.66 6.63 -12.35
CA LEU A 242 -35.96 7.28 -12.21
C LEU A 242 -36.45 7.68 -13.60
N LYS A 243 -37.45 6.94 -14.11
CA LYS A 243 -38.05 7.18 -15.43
C LYS A 243 -38.83 8.51 -15.52
N ARG A 244 -39.12 9.15 -14.39
CA ARG A 244 -39.77 10.47 -14.33
C ARG A 244 -38.81 11.50 -13.73
N PRO A 245 -38.74 12.72 -14.28
CA PRO A 245 -38.05 13.81 -13.61
C PRO A 245 -38.68 14.02 -12.23
N PHE A 246 -37.83 14.20 -11.21
CA PHE A 246 -38.27 14.67 -9.91
C PHE A 246 -39.06 15.97 -10.14
N PRO A 247 -40.28 16.14 -9.59
CA PRO A 247 -40.92 17.45 -9.60
C PRO A 247 -40.00 18.39 -8.81
N VAL A 248 -39.29 19.25 -9.53
CA VAL A 248 -38.57 20.37 -8.95
C VAL A 248 -39.63 21.20 -8.24
N TRP A 249 -39.58 21.21 -6.90
CA TRP A 249 -40.33 22.07 -5.98
C TRP A 249 -41.46 22.87 -6.63
N GLY A 250 -42.65 22.28 -6.68
CA GLY A 250 -43.82 22.91 -7.29
C GLY A 250 -45.07 22.05 -7.17
N LYS A 251 -45.81 22.28 -6.06
CA LYS A 251 -47.12 21.70 -5.69
C LYS A 251 -47.15 20.18 -5.51
N LEU A 252 -47.04 19.76 -4.25
CA LEU A 252 -47.66 18.52 -3.78
C LEU A 252 -49.18 18.70 -3.93
N GLU A 253 -49.78 18.18 -4.98
CA GLU A 253 -51.18 17.78 -4.89
C GLU A 253 -51.18 16.52 -4.01
N GLU A 254 -51.79 16.63 -2.83
CA GLU A 254 -51.94 15.52 -1.91
C GLU A 254 -52.61 14.35 -2.65
N PRO A 255 -51.91 13.22 -2.86
CA PRO A 255 -52.59 12.04 -3.35
C PRO A 255 -53.52 11.61 -2.21
N ASN A 256 -54.82 11.52 -2.49
CA ASN A 256 -55.83 10.97 -1.59
C ASN A 256 -55.44 9.53 -1.19
N LEU A 257 -54.56 9.40 -0.21
CA LEU A 257 -54.30 8.15 0.50
C LEU A 257 -55.50 7.92 1.41
N LYS A 258 -56.45 7.11 0.94
CA LYS A 258 -57.33 6.41 1.86
C LYS A 258 -56.47 5.44 2.66
N ILE A 259 -56.04 5.88 3.84
CA ILE A 259 -55.44 5.01 4.84
C ILE A 259 -56.56 4.05 5.27
N GLN A 260 -56.44 2.79 4.89
CA GLN A 260 -57.27 1.73 5.47
C GLN A 260 -56.65 1.43 6.84
N GLU A 261 -57.23 2.00 7.89
CA GLU A 261 -56.82 1.70 9.27
C GLU A 261 -57.16 0.23 9.58
N ASP A 262 -56.13 -0.56 9.86
CA ASP A 262 -56.26 -1.89 10.47
C ASP A 262 -56.69 -1.71 11.93
N PRO A 263 -57.85 -2.25 12.38
CA PRO A 263 -58.44 -1.93 13.69
C PRO A 263 -57.70 -2.51 14.91
N GLY A 264 -56.43 -2.90 14.79
CA GLY A 264 -55.75 -3.75 15.77
C GLY A 264 -54.73 -3.09 16.72
N VAL A 265 -54.22 -1.88 16.47
CA VAL A 265 -53.05 -1.38 17.23
C VAL A 265 -53.32 -0.03 17.88
N GLY A 266 -53.58 -0.09 19.19
CA GLY A 266 -53.81 1.07 20.06
C GLY A 266 -52.62 2.03 20.10
N LYS A 267 -52.94 3.32 20.06
CA LYS A 267 -52.04 4.47 20.12
C LYS A 267 -51.15 4.44 21.36
N THR A 268 -49.83 4.33 21.19
CA THR A 268 -48.86 4.86 22.17
C THR A 268 -48.31 6.18 21.65
N SER A 269 -48.74 7.27 22.28
CA SER A 269 -48.22 8.62 22.09
C SER A 269 -46.72 8.66 22.40
N ASN A 270 -45.90 9.18 21.49
CA ASN A 270 -44.56 9.64 21.84
C ASN A 270 -44.51 11.18 21.73
N PRO A 271 -44.22 11.90 22.83
CA PRO A 271 -44.23 13.34 22.89
C PRO A 271 -42.83 13.85 22.54
N LEU A 272 -42.66 14.58 21.44
CA LEU A 272 -41.49 15.44 21.18
C LEU A 272 -41.73 16.18 19.85
N SER A 273 -42.63 17.18 19.88
CA SER A 273 -42.63 18.26 18.92
C SER A 273 -42.96 19.58 19.62
N SER A 274 -41.97 20.08 20.36
CA SER A 274 -41.94 21.49 20.74
C SER A 274 -40.54 22.02 20.45
N ASN A 275 -40.40 22.69 19.31
CA ASN A 275 -39.69 23.96 19.25
C ASN A 275 -40.05 24.66 17.93
N SER A 276 -40.97 25.59 18.09
CA SER A 276 -41.33 26.68 17.19
C SER A 276 -40.11 27.58 16.92
N ALA A 277 -39.82 27.85 15.65
CA ALA A 277 -39.03 29.01 15.25
C ALA A 277 -39.93 30.26 15.28
N PRO A 278 -39.49 31.41 15.85
CA PRO A 278 -40.25 32.65 15.76
C PRO A 278 -39.88 33.45 14.50
N THR A 279 -40.90 34.13 14.00
CA THR A 279 -40.97 35.03 12.84
C THR A 279 -40.29 36.38 13.05
N GLU A 280 -39.83 36.93 11.92
CA GLU A 280 -39.50 38.32 11.52
C GLU A 280 -39.60 39.48 12.53
N GLU A 281 -38.62 40.40 12.48
CA GLU A 281 -38.88 41.84 12.26
C GLU A 281 -37.61 42.63 11.86
N ASN A 282 -37.85 43.76 11.16
CA ASN A 282 -36.96 44.64 10.41
C ASN A 282 -36.02 45.56 11.23
N GLU A 283 -35.22 46.34 10.48
CA GLU A 283 -34.41 47.56 10.78
C GLU A 283 -32.90 47.26 10.78
N GLY A 284 -32.04 47.83 9.93
CA GLY A 284 -31.96 49.21 9.44
C GLY A 284 -30.57 49.75 9.82
N CYS A 285 -29.60 49.69 8.89
CA CYS A 285 -28.38 50.52 8.72
C CYS A 285 -27.32 49.76 7.90
#